data_AF-A0A6I9NF33-F1
#
_entry.id   AF-A0A6I9NF33-F1
#
_cell.length_a   1.000
_cell.length_b   1.000
_cell.length_c   1.000
_cell.angle_alpha   90.00
_cell.angle_beta   90.00
_cell.angle_gamma   90.00
#
_symmetry.space_group_name_H-M   'P 1'
#
loop_
_entity.id
_entity.type
_entity.pdbx_description
1 polymer ?
#
loop_
_entity_poly.entity_id
_entity_poly.type
_entity_poly.pdbx_seq_one_letter_code
_entity_poly.pdbx_strand_id
1 'polypeptide(L)'
;RNGSAVSQIMDTDIYKNPKVYSKVISITGVKIVNYCSPLYFANAEMFRQRVIKKTGLDPGKLILARRKFLEKEEKGKEKEERKEERKEARKRKSSSLVTMKSQIISQLEMQDDFDTSSPHTSYVNFHSDDDNVGEQDPPPPTLELKPTPFHTLILDLPGVCFMDLTGINTLIK
;
A
#
# COMPACT_ATOMS: atom_id res chain seq x y z
N ARG A 1 6.69 3.88 40.12
CA ARG A 1 7.64 3.14 39.27
C ARG A 1 6.83 2.20 38.36
N ASN A 2 7.46 1.30 37.59
CA ASN A 2 6.86 0.34 36.64
C ASN A 2 6.81 0.88 35.19
N GLY A 3 7.94 1.43 34.76
CA GLY A 3 8.34 1.48 33.36
C GLY A 3 8.82 2.85 32.86
N SER A 4 9.96 2.87 32.19
CA SER A 4 10.59 4.08 31.64
C SER A 4 11.12 3.83 30.24
N ALA A 5 11.05 4.86 29.38
CA ALA A 5 11.81 4.87 28.16
C ALA A 5 13.30 4.98 28.52
N VAL A 6 14.13 4.16 27.88
CA VAL A 6 15.59 4.15 28.08
C VAL A 6 16.29 4.44 26.77
N SER A 7 17.54 4.89 26.87
CA SER A 7 18.41 5.27 25.76
C SER A 7 19.83 4.82 26.07
N GLN A 8 20.60 4.57 25.03
CA GLN A 8 21.95 4.00 25.14
C GLN A 8 22.91 5.08 25.64
N ILE A 9 23.82 4.74 26.54
CA ILE A 9 24.96 5.62 26.86
C ILE A 9 26.00 5.50 25.74
N MET A 10 26.56 6.64 25.31
CA MET A 10 27.54 6.70 24.22
C MET A 10 28.63 5.64 24.36
N ASP A 11 28.90 4.90 23.28
CA ASP A 11 29.98 3.90 23.19
C ASP A 11 29.93 2.79 24.27
N THR A 12 28.74 2.47 24.79
CA THR A 12 28.54 1.38 25.75
C THR A 12 27.30 0.56 25.44
N ASP A 13 27.18 -0.61 26.06
CA ASP A 13 25.99 -1.48 26.06
C ASP A 13 24.99 -1.13 27.16
N ILE A 14 25.18 0.00 27.86
CA ILE A 14 24.38 0.38 29.03
C ILE A 14 23.21 1.27 28.61
N TYR A 15 22.00 0.87 29.02
CA TYR A 15 20.77 1.62 28.76
C TYR A 15 20.23 2.29 30.02
N LYS A 16 19.99 3.61 29.97
CA LYS A 16 19.50 4.40 31.11
C LYS A 16 18.39 5.35 30.69
N ASN A 17 17.64 5.81 31.68
CA ASN A 17 16.57 6.79 31.46
C ASN A 17 17.18 8.17 31.15
N PRO A 18 16.86 8.79 30.00
CA PRO A 18 17.36 10.13 29.63
C PRO A 18 17.00 11.22 30.65
N LYS A 19 15.93 11.03 31.43
CA LYS A 19 15.54 11.97 32.49
C LYS A 19 16.44 11.93 33.71
N VAL A 20 17.19 10.83 33.89
CA VAL A 20 18.08 10.61 35.04
C VAL A 20 19.53 10.76 34.64
N TYR A 21 19.87 10.41 33.39
CA TYR A 21 21.23 10.47 32.88
C TYR A 21 21.27 11.21 31.54
N SER A 22 22.01 12.32 31.49
CA SER A 22 22.01 13.24 30.35
C SER A 22 22.83 12.76 29.16
N LYS A 23 23.86 11.93 29.38
CA LYS A 23 24.77 11.43 28.34
C LYS A 23 24.21 10.17 27.68
N VAL A 24 22.99 10.24 27.16
CA VAL A 24 22.37 9.16 26.41
C VAL A 24 22.04 9.58 24.98
N ILE A 25 22.15 8.62 24.06
CA ILE A 25 21.77 8.74 22.65
C ILE A 25 20.56 7.85 22.39
N SER A 26 19.57 8.40 21.70
CA SER A 26 18.45 7.62 21.17
C SER A 26 18.85 6.95 19.86
N ILE A 27 18.55 5.66 19.73
CA ILE A 27 18.75 4.92 18.49
C ILE A 27 17.64 5.32 17.50
N THR A 28 18.03 5.76 16.31
CA THR A 28 17.08 6.14 15.24
C THR A 28 16.21 4.94 14.88
N GLY A 29 14.88 5.14 14.78
CA GLY A 29 13.93 4.08 14.41
C GLY A 29 13.64 3.04 15.48
N VAL A 30 14.29 3.11 16.66
CA VAL A 30 14.12 2.16 17.76
C VAL A 30 13.66 2.85 19.04
N LYS A 31 12.68 2.28 19.71
CA LYS A 31 12.27 2.68 21.07
C LYS A 31 12.46 1.52 22.02
N ILE A 32 12.98 1.82 23.21
CA ILE A 32 13.18 0.82 24.27
C ILE A 32 12.38 1.26 25.49
N VAL A 33 11.48 0.39 25.94
CA VAL A 33 10.67 0.60 27.14
C VAL A 33 10.99 -0.49 28.13
N ASN A 34 11.56 -0.08 29.26
CA ASN A 34 11.75 -0.97 30.40
C ASN A 34 10.43 -1.11 31.16
N TYR A 35 10.11 -2.31 31.63
CA TYR A 35 9.00 -2.59 32.54
C TYR A 35 9.34 -3.73 33.51
N CYS A 36 9.24 -3.46 34.81
CA CYS A 36 9.58 -4.41 35.88
C CYS A 36 8.37 -4.68 36.77
N SER A 37 7.33 -5.33 36.25
CA SER A 37 6.21 -5.80 37.06
C SER A 37 5.58 -7.03 36.40
N PRO A 38 4.95 -7.94 37.16
CA PRO A 38 4.17 -9.04 36.58
C PRO A 38 3.15 -8.51 35.57
N LEU A 39 2.74 -9.34 34.60
CA LEU A 39 1.76 -8.95 33.59
C LEU A 39 0.56 -9.90 33.64
N TYR A 40 -0.55 -9.41 34.18
CA TYR A 40 -1.73 -10.22 34.44
C TYR A 40 -3.01 -9.41 34.19
N PHE A 41 -4.16 -10.06 34.25
CA PHE A 41 -5.45 -9.48 33.90
C PHE A 41 -5.70 -8.08 34.50
N ALA A 42 -5.41 -7.89 35.79
CA ALA A 42 -5.70 -6.62 36.46
C ALA A 42 -4.78 -5.45 36.05
N ASN A 43 -3.61 -5.72 35.46
CA ASN A 43 -2.64 -4.68 35.10
C ASN A 43 -2.27 -4.63 33.61
N ALA A 44 -2.75 -5.57 32.81
CA ALA A 44 -2.52 -5.66 31.37
C ALA A 44 -2.89 -4.35 30.63
N GLU A 45 -4.06 -3.80 30.92
CA GLU A 45 -4.51 -2.54 30.33
C GLU A 45 -3.60 -1.37 30.70
N MET A 46 -3.20 -1.30 31.97
CA MET A 46 -2.29 -0.27 32.48
C MET A 46 -0.91 -0.34 31.83
N PHE A 47 -0.41 -1.55 31.59
CA PHE A 47 0.83 -1.76 30.83
C PHE A 47 0.69 -1.21 29.41
N ARG A 48 -0.36 -1.58 28.67
CA ARG A 48 -0.58 -1.13 27.29
C ARG A 48 -0.63 0.39 27.19
N GLN A 49 -1.43 1.04 28.05
CA GLN A 49 -1.54 2.50 28.08
C GLN A 49 -0.21 3.18 28.38
N ARG A 50 0.62 2.61 29.26
CA ARG A 50 1.94 3.15 29.57
C ARG A 50 2.88 3.05 28.37
N VAL A 51 2.94 1.90 27.69
CA VAL A 51 3.77 1.72 26.50
C VAL A 51 3.36 2.72 25.42
N ILE A 52 2.06 2.87 25.16
CA ILE A 52 1.54 3.85 24.19
C ILE A 52 1.95 5.27 24.59
N LYS A 53 1.78 5.65 25.87
CA LYS A 53 2.15 6.99 26.36
C LYS A 53 3.66 7.26 26.25
N LYS A 54 4.52 6.25 26.40
CA LYS A 54 5.97 6.39 26.32
C LYS A 54 6.49 6.42 24.88
N THR A 55 5.85 5.69 23.99
CA THR A 55 6.27 5.54 22.59
C THR A 55 5.58 6.54 21.66
N GLY A 56 4.42 7.05 22.06
CA GLY A 56 3.58 7.90 21.22
C GLY A 56 2.84 7.14 20.11
N LEU A 57 2.92 5.81 20.10
CA LEU A 57 2.35 4.97 19.05
C LEU A 57 1.31 4.02 19.64
N ASP A 58 0.13 4.03 19.04
CA ASP A 58 -0.96 3.12 19.36
C ASP A 58 -1.05 2.04 18.25
N PRO A 59 -0.70 0.78 18.57
CA PRO A 59 -0.68 -0.30 17.56
C PRO A 59 -2.07 -0.58 16.99
N GLY A 60 -3.14 -0.46 17.80
CA GLY A 60 -4.51 -0.67 17.34
C GLY A 60 -4.93 0.37 16.30
N LYS A 61 -4.57 1.64 16.53
CA LYS A 61 -4.80 2.71 15.54
C LYS A 61 -3.97 2.52 14.28
N LEU A 62 -2.72 2.07 14.42
CA LEU A 62 -1.83 1.82 13.29
C LEU A 62 -2.36 0.69 12.40
N ILE A 63 -2.74 -0.45 12.98
CA ILE A 63 -3.33 -1.59 12.26
C ILE A 63 -4.63 -1.16 11.56
N LEU A 64 -5.50 -0.42 12.27
CA LEU A 64 -6.75 0.06 11.70
C LEU A 64 -6.52 1.01 10.51
N ALA A 65 -5.55 1.92 10.62
CA ALA A 65 -5.18 2.83 9.55
C ALA A 65 -4.64 2.07 8.32
N ARG A 66 -3.75 1.08 8.53
CA ARG A 66 -3.22 0.23 7.46
C ARG A 66 -4.32 -0.57 6.76
N ARG A 67 -5.22 -1.21 7.52
CA ARG A 67 -6.36 -1.95 6.96
C ARG A 67 -7.25 -1.06 6.11
N LYS A 68 -7.61 0.13 6.60
CA LYS A 68 -8.43 1.09 5.85
C LYS A 68 -7.75 1.61 4.59
N PHE A 69 -6.42 1.68 4.58
CA PHE A 69 -5.65 2.07 3.42
C PHE A 69 -5.70 0.97 2.34
N LEU A 70 -5.41 -0.28 2.72
CA LEU A 70 -5.48 -1.44 1.83
C LEU A 70 -6.87 -1.63 1.22
N GLU A 71 -7.93 -1.52 2.02
CA GLU A 71 -9.31 -1.65 1.53
C GLU A 71 -9.69 -0.55 0.52
N LYS A 72 -9.11 0.65 0.66
CA LYS A 72 -9.32 1.74 -0.30
C LYS A 72 -8.57 1.50 -1.60
N GLU A 73 -7.36 0.95 -1.54
CA GLU A 73 -6.59 0.59 -2.73
C GLU A 73 -7.30 -0.48 -3.54
N GLU A 74 -7.78 -1.55 -2.91
CA GLU A 74 -8.54 -2.61 -3.59
C GLU A 74 -9.80 -2.07 -4.25
N LYS A 75 -10.58 -1.26 -3.53
CA LYS A 75 -11.77 -0.58 -4.09
C LYS A 75 -11.44 0.43 -5.19
N GLY A 76 -10.25 1.00 -5.16
CA GLY A 76 -9.75 1.89 -6.21
C GLY A 76 -9.51 1.11 -7.50
N LYS A 77 -8.75 0.01 -7.40
CA LYS A 77 -8.43 -0.89 -8.51
C LYS A 77 -9.68 -1.49 -9.15
N GLU A 78 -10.59 -2.03 -8.35
CA GLU A 78 -11.86 -2.61 -8.86
C GLU A 78 -12.72 -1.58 -9.62
N LYS A 79 -12.73 -0.31 -9.16
CA LYS A 79 -13.45 0.77 -9.84
C LYS A 79 -12.77 1.19 -11.14
N GLU A 80 -11.45 1.10 -11.20
CA GLU A 80 -10.67 1.43 -12.38
C GLU A 80 -10.86 0.36 -13.46
N GLU A 81 -10.74 -0.92 -13.11
CA GLU A 81 -11.05 -2.06 -13.97
C GLU A 81 -12.48 -1.99 -14.52
N ARG A 82 -13.48 -1.76 -13.65
CA ARG A 82 -14.88 -1.63 -14.10
C ARG A 82 -15.14 -0.41 -15.00
N LYS A 83 -14.34 0.66 -14.86
CA LYS A 83 -14.41 1.82 -15.76
C LYS A 83 -13.78 1.49 -17.11
N GLU A 84 -12.69 0.75 -17.13
CA GLU A 84 -12.04 0.30 -18.37
C GLU A 84 -12.94 -0.65 -19.15
N GLU A 85 -13.52 -1.67 -18.50
CA GLU A 85 -14.50 -2.57 -19.11
C GLU A 85 -15.69 -1.81 -19.72
N ARG A 86 -16.21 -0.80 -19.00
CA ARG A 86 -17.30 0.05 -19.51
C ARG A 86 -16.89 0.91 -20.70
N LYS A 87 -15.65 1.43 -20.71
CA LYS A 87 -15.12 2.19 -21.86
C LYS A 87 -14.94 1.28 -23.07
N GLU A 88 -14.43 0.07 -22.87
CA GLU A 88 -14.24 -0.91 -23.93
C GLU A 88 -15.58 -1.38 -24.52
N ALA A 89 -16.56 -1.70 -23.67
CA ALA A 89 -17.91 -2.07 -24.11
C ALA A 89 -18.61 -0.95 -24.91
N ARG A 90 -18.35 0.34 -24.58
CA ARG A 90 -18.84 1.48 -25.36
C ARG A 90 -18.17 1.58 -26.73
N LYS A 91 -16.85 1.38 -26.81
CA LYS A 91 -16.12 1.35 -28.10
C LYS A 91 -16.63 0.25 -29.04
N ARG A 92 -16.90 -0.95 -28.50
CA ARG A 92 -17.46 -2.08 -29.29
C ARG A 92 -18.87 -1.80 -29.83
N LYS A 93 -19.70 -1.06 -29.09
CA LYS A 93 -21.05 -0.67 -29.55
C LYS A 93 -21.02 0.48 -30.57
N SER A 94 -20.07 1.41 -30.46
CA SER A 94 -19.90 2.46 -31.46
C SER A 94 -19.36 1.91 -32.79
N SER A 95 -18.45 0.93 -32.76
CA SER A 95 -17.96 0.30 -33.99
C SER A 95 -19.07 -0.48 -34.71
N SER A 96 -19.94 -1.20 -33.99
CA SER A 96 -21.05 -1.92 -34.62
C SER A 96 -22.11 -1.00 -35.26
N LEU A 97 -22.28 0.22 -34.75
CA LEU A 97 -23.22 1.21 -35.32
C LEU A 97 -22.66 1.91 -36.56
N VAL A 98 -21.34 2.09 -36.64
CA VAL A 98 -20.66 2.64 -37.83
C VAL A 98 -20.75 1.69 -39.01
N THR A 99 -20.66 0.37 -38.78
CA THR A 99 -20.81 -0.64 -39.85
C THR A 99 -22.21 -0.62 -40.49
N MET A 100 -23.28 -0.45 -39.71
CA MET A 100 -24.65 -0.36 -40.23
C MET A 100 -24.89 0.92 -41.04
N LYS A 101 -24.26 2.05 -40.65
CA LYS A 101 -24.37 3.30 -41.41
C LYS A 101 -23.57 3.26 -42.71
N SER A 102 -22.39 2.64 -42.71
CA SER A 102 -21.61 2.43 -43.94
C SER A 102 -22.38 1.59 -44.96
N GLN A 103 -23.10 0.54 -44.51
CA GLN A 103 -23.92 -0.28 -45.41
C GLN A 103 -25.10 0.47 -46.02
N ILE A 104 -25.67 1.46 -45.31
CA ILE A 104 -26.77 2.31 -45.84
C ILE A 104 -26.23 3.36 -46.82
N ILE A 105 -25.06 3.95 -46.54
CA ILE A 105 -24.42 4.92 -47.44
C ILE A 105 -23.98 4.23 -48.74
N SER A 106 -23.41 3.03 -48.67
CA SER A 106 -23.02 2.26 -49.86
C SER A 106 -24.20 1.83 -50.74
N GLN A 107 -25.43 1.79 -50.22
CA GLN A 107 -26.63 1.51 -51.01
C GLN A 107 -27.22 2.76 -51.71
N LEU A 108 -26.89 3.96 -51.23
CA LEU A 108 -27.34 5.22 -51.82
C LEU A 108 -26.42 5.73 -52.95
N GLU A 109 -25.21 5.18 -53.08
CA GLU A 109 -24.20 5.60 -54.07
C GLU A 109 -24.24 4.81 -55.40
N MET A 110 -25.16 3.85 -55.57
CA MET A 110 -25.34 3.13 -56.85
C MET A 110 -26.43 3.76 -57.71
N GLN A 111 -26.23 5.00 -58.15
CA GLN A 111 -27.00 5.59 -59.24
C GLN A 111 -26.24 6.76 -59.86
N ASP A 112 -25.11 6.49 -60.50
CA ASP A 112 -24.60 7.35 -61.56
C ASP A 112 -23.82 6.51 -62.59
N ASP A 113 -24.42 6.38 -63.77
CA ASP A 113 -23.90 5.73 -64.97
C ASP A 113 -23.09 6.78 -65.75
N PHE A 114 -21.80 6.57 -66.01
CA PHE A 114 -21.18 6.79 -67.35
C PHE A 114 -19.70 6.36 -67.39
N ASP A 115 -19.51 5.18 -68.01
CA ASP A 115 -18.56 4.85 -69.07
C ASP A 115 -17.01 4.88 -68.88
N THR A 116 -16.45 3.73 -69.30
CA THR A 116 -15.19 3.52 -70.04
C THR A 116 -13.89 3.09 -69.31
N SER A 117 -13.53 1.84 -69.63
CA SER A 117 -12.20 1.22 -69.73
C SER A 117 -11.58 0.49 -68.52
N SER A 118 -11.26 -0.77 -68.78
CA SER A 118 -10.59 -1.82 -67.99
C SER A 118 -9.61 -2.52 -68.97
N PRO A 119 -8.64 -3.38 -68.56
CA PRO A 119 -8.13 -3.75 -67.23
C PRO A 119 -6.58 -3.61 -67.13
N HIS A 120 -5.94 -3.92 -65.99
CA HIS A 120 -4.84 -4.91 -65.88
C HIS A 120 -4.19 -4.96 -64.47
N THR A 121 -4.48 -6.06 -63.75
CA THR A 121 -3.58 -6.94 -62.94
C THR A 121 -2.60 -6.41 -61.87
N SER A 122 -2.95 -6.70 -60.61
CA SER A 122 -2.20 -7.35 -59.50
C SER A 122 -0.69 -7.08 -59.24
N TYR A 123 -0.33 -6.74 -57.99
CA TYR A 123 0.38 -7.66 -57.06
C TYR A 123 0.41 -7.11 -55.62
N VAL A 124 0.44 -8.01 -54.65
CA VAL A 124 0.45 -7.77 -53.19
C VAL A 124 1.90 -7.70 -52.71
N ASN A 125 2.22 -6.84 -51.74
CA ASN A 125 3.46 -6.98 -50.96
C ASN A 125 3.15 -6.90 -49.46
N PHE A 126 3.47 -7.98 -48.74
CA PHE A 126 3.48 -8.05 -47.29
C PHE A 126 4.92 -7.93 -46.83
N HIS A 127 5.23 -6.97 -45.96
CA HIS A 127 6.35 -7.09 -45.05
C HIS A 127 6.00 -6.44 -43.71
N SER A 128 6.06 -7.29 -42.68
CA SER A 128 5.90 -7.01 -41.25
C SER A 128 7.24 -6.66 -40.60
N ASP A 129 7.14 -6.33 -39.31
CA ASP A 129 8.15 -6.25 -38.25
C ASP A 129 8.59 -4.81 -37.93
N ASP A 130 8.05 -4.20 -36.88
CA ASP A 130 8.27 -4.46 -35.43
C ASP A 130 9.58 -3.83 -34.96
N ASP A 131 9.47 -2.63 -34.40
CA ASP A 131 10.46 -2.08 -33.48
C ASP A 131 9.71 -1.49 -32.28
N ASN A 132 9.72 -2.30 -31.23
CA ASN A 132 9.13 -2.10 -29.92
C ASN A 132 9.78 -0.88 -29.23
N VAL A 133 9.04 0.21 -29.11
CA VAL A 133 9.41 1.34 -28.25
C VAL A 133 9.26 0.87 -26.81
N GLY A 134 10.39 0.66 -26.13
CA GLY A 134 10.43 0.30 -24.72
C GLY A 134 9.71 1.34 -23.85
N GLU A 135 8.46 1.04 -23.49
CA GLU A 135 7.81 1.64 -22.32
C GLU A 135 8.53 1.11 -21.08
N GLN A 136 9.38 1.94 -20.49
CA GLN A 136 9.71 1.75 -19.07
C GLN A 136 8.44 2.03 -18.27
N ASP A 137 7.87 0.96 -17.71
CA ASP A 137 6.86 1.06 -16.67
C ASP A 137 7.31 2.07 -15.61
N PRO A 138 6.47 3.06 -15.24
CA PRO A 138 6.79 3.93 -14.12
C PRO A 138 6.92 3.06 -12.85
N PRO A 139 7.92 3.32 -11.99
CA PRO A 139 8.10 2.56 -10.77
C PRO A 139 6.82 2.64 -9.92
N PRO A 140 6.46 1.54 -9.22
CA PRO A 140 5.22 1.46 -8.47
C PRO A 140 5.12 2.63 -7.48
N PRO A 141 3.91 3.19 -7.26
CA PRO A 141 3.70 4.30 -6.36
C PRO A 141 4.23 3.93 -4.98
N THR A 142 5.28 4.63 -4.55
CA THR A 142 5.86 4.46 -3.23
C THR A 142 4.80 4.90 -2.22
N LEU A 143 4.28 3.91 -1.50
CA LEU A 143 3.17 4.04 -0.56
C LEU A 143 3.59 4.90 0.63
N GLU A 144 3.34 6.21 0.58
CA GLU A 144 3.54 7.09 1.73
C GLU A 144 2.42 6.88 2.77
N LEU A 145 2.46 5.72 3.42
CA LEU A 145 1.94 5.58 4.77
C LEU A 145 2.68 6.62 5.63
N LYS A 146 1.94 7.46 6.36
CA LYS A 146 2.51 8.43 7.31
C LYS A 146 3.72 7.79 8.03
N PRO A 147 4.91 8.44 8.03
CA PRO A 147 6.10 7.83 8.58
C PRO A 147 5.84 7.42 10.03
N THR A 148 5.97 6.12 10.31
CA THR A 148 5.83 5.63 11.67
C THR A 148 6.94 6.24 12.53
N PRO A 149 6.63 6.71 13.75
CA PRO A 149 7.60 7.39 14.62
C PRO A 149 8.84 6.52 14.96
N PHE A 150 8.72 5.21 14.82
CA PHE A 150 9.79 4.21 14.89
C PHE A 150 9.30 2.92 14.21
N HIS A 151 10.21 2.04 13.80
CA HIS A 151 9.87 0.73 13.22
C HIS A 151 10.03 -0.42 14.21
N THR A 152 10.86 -0.26 15.25
CA THR A 152 11.14 -1.30 16.24
C THR A 152 10.86 -0.81 17.67
N LEU A 153 10.08 -1.60 18.42
CA LEU A 153 9.91 -1.45 19.86
C LEU A 153 10.57 -2.64 20.56
N ILE A 154 11.48 -2.34 21.48
CA ILE A 154 12.07 -3.32 22.39
C ILE A 154 11.41 -3.15 23.75
N LEU A 155 10.84 -4.25 24.25
CA LEU A 155 10.30 -4.33 25.60
C LEU A 155 11.33 -5.02 26.48
N ASP A 156 11.99 -4.25 27.34
CA ASP A 156 12.96 -4.76 28.32
C ASP A 156 12.20 -5.13 29.60
N LEU A 157 12.06 -6.43 29.86
CA LEU A 157 11.16 -7.01 30.86
C LEU A 157 11.91 -7.72 32.02
N PRO A 158 12.98 -7.17 32.61
CA PRO A 158 13.88 -7.93 33.48
C PRO A 158 13.24 -8.31 34.82
N GLY A 159 12.18 -7.61 35.23
CA GLY A 159 11.45 -7.86 36.48
C GLY A 159 10.10 -8.54 36.29
N VAL A 160 9.79 -9.06 35.10
CA VAL A 160 8.52 -9.77 34.84
C VAL A 160 8.68 -11.23 35.27
N CYS A 161 8.30 -11.53 36.50
CA CYS A 161 8.39 -12.89 37.07
C CYS A 161 7.14 -13.76 36.83
N PHE A 162 6.05 -13.18 36.34
CA PHE A 162 4.79 -13.88 36.10
C PHE A 162 4.02 -13.22 34.96
N MET A 163 3.42 -14.05 34.11
CA MET A 163 2.52 -13.63 33.04
C MET A 163 1.33 -14.58 32.93
N ASP A 164 0.10 -14.08 33.00
CA ASP A 164 -1.09 -14.89 32.74
C ASP A 164 -1.49 -14.84 31.25
N LEU A 165 -2.56 -15.56 30.88
CA LEU A 165 -3.08 -15.57 29.51
C LEU A 165 -3.44 -14.16 29.01
N THR A 166 -3.96 -13.29 29.87
CA THR A 166 -4.29 -11.90 29.49
C THR A 166 -3.02 -11.09 29.25
N GLY A 167 -1.99 -11.28 30.06
CA GLY A 167 -0.69 -10.66 29.88
C GLY A 167 -0.05 -11.06 28.56
N ILE A 168 -0.03 -12.36 28.23
CA ILE A 168 0.46 -12.86 26.94
C ILE A 168 -0.32 -12.22 25.78
N ASN A 169 -1.66 -12.24 25.86
CA ASN A 169 -2.53 -11.64 24.86
C ASN A 169 -2.28 -10.15 24.64
N THR A 170 -1.80 -9.44 25.66
CA THR A 170 -1.49 -8.00 25.59
C THR A 170 -0.20 -7.71 24.81
N LEU A 171 0.71 -8.68 24.70
CA LEU A 171 1.94 -8.54 23.93
C LEU A 171 1.77 -8.89 22.45
N ILE A 172 0.76 -9.69 22.12
CA ILE A 172 0.54 -10.24 20.77
C ILE A 172 -0.46 -9.37 19.96
N LYS A 173 -1.34 -8.63 20.63
CA LYS A 173 -2.41 -7.82 20.02
C LYS A 173 -2.08 -6.33 19.98
#